data_AF-A0A943T9L0-F1
#
_entry.id   AF-A0A943T9L0-F1
#
_cell.length_a   1.000
_cell.length_b   1.000
_cell.length_c   1.000
_cell.angle_alpha   90.00
_cell.angle_beta   90.00
_cell.angle_gamma   90.00
#
_symmetry.space_group_name_H-M   'P 1'
#
loop_
_entity.id
_entity.type
_entity.pdbx_description
1 polymer ?
#
loop_
_entity_poly.entity_id
_entity_poly.type
_entity_poly.pdbx_seq_one_letter_code
_entity_poly.pdbx_strand_id
1 'polypeptide(L)'
;MEENVSDKTEYVMDLPKVTRFPRATEFPPPVENPAPAMGFVATGTYKAPAPDSSCAAPKKGGPGYLAIKRAFDIVFSAGVCAVLLIPVATACVAIEIDTPGKPFFRQERIGKNGKPIYIFKLRTMVSDAHEHPEKYMTSE
;
A
#
# COMPACT_ATOMS: atom_id res chain seq x y z
N MET A 1 -15.91 46.01 -27.03
CA MET A 1 -16.89 45.23 -26.25
C MET A 1 -16.12 44.05 -25.71
N GLU A 2 -15.33 44.33 -24.67
CA GLU A 2 -14.52 43.35 -23.94
C GLU A 2 -15.41 42.78 -22.83
N GLU A 3 -15.44 41.45 -22.72
CA GLU A 3 -15.93 40.80 -21.50
C GLU A 3 -14.80 39.93 -20.95
N ASN A 4 -14.49 40.21 -19.69
CA ASN A 4 -13.27 39.88 -18.98
C ASN A 4 -13.17 38.39 -18.62
N VAL A 5 -12.17 37.70 -19.18
CA VAL A 5 -11.69 36.39 -18.71
C VAL A 5 -10.62 36.62 -17.64
N SER A 6 -10.94 37.42 -16.61
CA SER A 6 -10.05 37.67 -15.46
C SER A 6 -10.29 36.70 -14.29
N ASP A 7 -11.30 35.83 -14.39
CA ASP A 7 -11.87 35.11 -13.24
C ASP A 7 -11.36 33.66 -13.08
N LYS A 8 -10.40 33.23 -13.91
CA LYS A 8 -9.78 31.89 -13.82
C LYS A 8 -8.33 31.90 -13.30
N THR A 9 -7.75 33.09 -13.13
CA THR A 9 -6.38 33.25 -12.63
C THR A 9 -6.28 33.20 -11.11
N GLU A 10 -7.40 33.35 -10.37
CA GLU A 10 -7.36 33.33 -8.90
C GLU A 10 -7.27 31.91 -8.32
N TYR A 11 -7.93 30.90 -8.91
CA TYR A 11 -7.94 29.54 -8.32
C TYR A 11 -6.62 28.76 -8.43
N VAL A 12 -5.64 29.25 -9.19
CA VAL A 12 -4.31 28.61 -9.34
C VAL A 12 -3.27 29.23 -8.39
N MET A 13 -3.60 30.32 -7.69
CA MET A 13 -2.63 31.09 -6.90
C MET A 13 -2.58 30.73 -5.41
N ASP A 14 -3.47 29.87 -4.91
CA ASP A 14 -3.56 29.51 -3.48
C ASP A 14 -3.07 28.10 -3.13
N LEU A 15 -2.40 27.38 -4.05
CA LEU A 15 -1.59 26.25 -3.63
C LEU A 15 -0.30 26.78 -2.99
N PRO A 16 0.02 26.42 -1.73
CA PRO A 16 1.32 26.77 -1.17
C PRO A 16 2.38 26.16 -2.09
N LYS A 17 3.17 27.01 -2.74
CA LYS A 17 4.36 26.60 -3.46
C LYS A 17 5.25 25.88 -2.44
N VAL A 18 5.26 24.56 -2.46
CA VAL A 18 6.28 23.75 -1.80
C VAL A 18 7.56 23.95 -2.63
N THR A 19 8.18 25.12 -2.49
CA THR A 19 9.34 25.57 -3.28
C THR A 19 10.67 25.06 -2.74
N ARG A 20 10.65 24.11 -1.81
CA ARG A 20 11.83 23.38 -1.38
C ARG A 20 11.45 21.92 -1.19
N PHE A 21 11.75 21.08 -2.19
CA PHE A 21 12.21 19.75 -1.83
C PHE A 21 13.46 19.96 -0.96
N PRO A 22 13.56 19.35 0.23
CA PRO A 22 14.77 19.41 1.02
C PRO A 22 15.94 19.02 0.12
N ARG A 23 17.06 19.77 0.16
CA ARG A 23 18.31 19.30 -0.47
C ARG A 23 18.58 17.90 0.07
N ALA A 24 19.26 17.03 -0.68
CA ALA A 24 19.63 15.68 -0.21
C ALA A 24 20.34 15.67 1.16
N THR A 25 20.86 16.82 1.62
CA THR A 25 21.46 17.07 2.94
C THR A 25 20.47 17.31 4.08
N GLU A 26 19.20 17.61 3.79
CA GLU A 26 18.10 17.79 4.76
C GLU A 26 17.26 16.52 4.91
N PHE A 27 17.40 15.55 4.01
CA PHE A 27 17.04 14.18 4.36
C PHE A 27 17.83 13.84 5.62
N PRO A 28 17.20 13.34 6.70
CA PRO A 28 17.99 12.80 7.80
C PRO A 28 19.02 11.85 7.16
N PRO A 29 20.31 11.91 7.56
CA PRO A 29 21.29 10.96 7.06
C PRO A 29 20.64 9.58 7.14
N PRO A 30 20.78 8.71 6.12
CA PRO A 30 20.20 7.38 6.16
C PRO A 30 20.47 6.85 7.56
N VAL A 31 19.40 6.70 8.36
CA VAL A 31 19.55 6.15 9.71
C VAL A 31 20.35 4.91 9.46
N GLU A 32 21.56 4.83 10.03
CA GLU A 32 22.52 3.79 9.75
C GLU A 32 21.84 2.50 10.21
N ASN A 33 21.07 1.94 9.30
CA ASN A 33 20.17 0.87 9.61
C ASN A 33 21.13 -0.31 9.63
N PRO A 34 21.32 -1.00 10.77
CA PRO A 34 22.10 -2.22 10.76
C PRO A 34 21.45 -3.29 9.85
N ALA A 35 20.27 -3.00 9.27
CA ALA A 35 19.74 -3.74 8.13
C ALA A 35 20.78 -3.74 6.99
N PRO A 36 21.30 -4.92 6.62
CA PRO A 36 22.34 -5.01 5.59
C PRO A 36 21.85 -4.38 4.29
N ALA A 37 22.61 -3.40 3.79
CA ALA A 37 22.52 -2.97 2.41
C ALA A 37 22.85 -4.19 1.56
N MET A 38 21.88 -4.64 0.76
CA MET A 38 21.88 -5.89 -0.01
C MET A 38 21.78 -7.19 0.81
N GLY A 39 20.69 -7.92 0.54
CA GLY A 39 20.53 -9.32 0.90
C GLY A 39 19.17 -9.58 1.52
N PHE A 40 18.45 -10.56 0.98
CA PHE A 40 17.29 -11.13 1.65
C PHE A 40 17.72 -11.58 3.06
N VAL A 41 17.31 -10.84 4.09
CA VAL A 41 17.47 -11.30 5.47
C VAL A 41 16.70 -12.61 5.58
N ALA A 42 17.41 -13.72 5.81
CA ALA A 42 16.81 -15.03 6.03
C ALA A 42 15.68 -14.91 7.06
N THR A 43 14.53 -15.51 6.77
CA THR A 43 13.30 -15.45 7.59
C THR A 43 13.63 -15.68 9.07
N GLY A 44 13.70 -14.61 9.86
CA GLY A 44 14.05 -14.65 11.29
C GLY A 44 15.21 -13.76 11.75
N THR A 45 16.01 -13.16 10.86
CA THR A 45 17.15 -12.29 11.24
C THR A 45 16.84 -10.79 11.20
N TYR A 46 15.66 -10.40 10.71
CA TYR A 46 15.21 -9.01 10.78
C TYR A 46 15.02 -8.60 12.24
N LYS A 47 15.98 -7.82 12.75
CA LYS A 47 15.86 -7.12 14.02
C LYS A 47 15.35 -5.72 13.72
N ALA A 48 14.13 -5.42 14.17
CA ALA A 48 13.61 -4.07 14.07
C ALA A 48 14.61 -3.09 14.72
N PRO A 49 14.89 -1.94 14.08
CA PRO A 49 15.74 -0.93 14.70
C PRO A 49 15.17 -0.53 16.06
N ALA A 50 16.05 -0.08 16.96
CA ALA A 50 15.61 0.38 18.27
C ALA A 50 14.52 1.46 18.10
N PRO A 51 13.41 1.40 18.87
CA PRO A 51 12.34 2.37 18.74
C PRO A 51 12.90 3.76 18.98
N ASP A 52 12.69 4.64 18.02
CA ASP A 52 13.10 6.03 18.11
C ASP A 52 12.27 6.73 19.20
N SER A 53 12.95 7.41 20.12
CA SER A 53 12.33 8.09 21.26
C SER A 53 11.44 9.29 20.87
N SER A 54 11.55 9.75 19.62
CA SER A 54 10.63 10.70 18.99
C SER A 54 9.26 10.09 18.67
N CYS A 55 9.19 8.77 18.49
CA CYS A 55 7.95 8.05 18.18
C CYS A 55 7.37 7.42 19.44
N ALA A 56 6.14 7.82 19.80
CA ALA A 56 5.39 7.09 20.81
C ALA A 56 5.11 5.67 20.29
N ALA A 57 5.74 4.66 20.92
CA ALA A 57 5.47 3.27 20.59
C ALA A 57 3.98 2.95 20.83
N PRO A 58 3.30 2.22 19.92
CA PRO A 58 1.89 1.91 20.08
C PRO A 58 1.67 1.07 21.35
N LYS A 59 0.88 1.59 22.29
CA LYS A 59 0.51 0.87 23.51
C LYS A 59 -0.35 -0.33 23.15
N LYS A 60 0.05 -1.53 23.56
CA LYS A 60 -0.75 -2.74 23.39
C LYS A 60 -1.99 -2.62 24.28
N GLY A 61 -3.18 -2.62 23.67
CA GLY A 61 -4.44 -2.59 24.42
C GLY A 61 -4.62 -3.81 25.32
N GLY A 62 -5.44 -3.68 26.37
CA GLY A 62 -5.75 -4.77 27.30
C GLY A 62 -6.44 -5.98 26.63
N PRO A 63 -6.52 -7.13 27.30
CA PRO A 63 -7.07 -8.37 26.73
C PRO A 63 -8.52 -8.22 26.26
N GLY A 64 -9.35 -7.46 26.99
CA GLY A 64 -10.74 -7.18 26.59
C GLY A 64 -10.84 -6.35 25.31
N TYR A 65 -9.96 -5.36 25.13
CA TYR A 65 -9.90 -4.57 23.90
C TYR A 65 -9.53 -5.43 22.69
N LEU A 66 -8.55 -6.34 22.85
CA LEU A 66 -8.13 -7.24 21.76
C LEU A 66 -9.25 -8.21 21.36
N ALA A 67 -10.02 -8.71 22.33
CA ALA A 67 -11.16 -9.58 22.07
C ALA A 67 -12.28 -8.85 21.32
N ILE A 68 -12.66 -7.66 21.77
CA ILE A 68 -13.67 -6.83 21.11
C ILE A 68 -13.22 -6.43 19.71
N LYS A 69 -11.96 -5.98 19.56
CA LYS A 69 -11.39 -5.64 18.25
C LYS A 69 -11.45 -6.82 17.29
N ARG A 70 -11.17 -8.04 17.76
CA ARG A 70 -11.25 -9.24 16.94
C ARG A 70 -12.67 -9.60 16.55
N ALA A 71 -13.63 -9.50 17.48
CA ALA A 71 -15.03 -9.73 17.18
C ALA A 71 -15.56 -8.72 16.15
N PHE A 72 -15.24 -7.43 16.34
CA PHE A 72 -15.58 -6.37 15.40
C PHE A 72 -14.98 -6.64 14.00
N ASP A 73 -13.69 -6.98 13.93
CA ASP A 73 -13.03 -7.28 12.66
C ASP A 73 -13.73 -8.41 11.89
N ILE A 74 -14.17 -9.46 12.58
CA ILE A 74 -14.86 -10.60 11.95
C ILE A 74 -16.27 -10.22 11.48
N VAL A 75 -17.07 -9.61 12.35
CA VAL A 75 -18.47 -9.26 12.02
C VAL A 75 -18.51 -8.18 10.94
N PHE A 76 -17.68 -7.15 11.06
CA PHE A 76 -17.62 -6.06 10.09
C PHE A 76 -17.09 -6.55 8.74
N SER A 77 -16.01 -7.34 8.72
CA SER A 77 -15.51 -7.88 7.45
C SER A 77 -16.50 -8.85 6.79
N ALA A 78 -17.19 -9.69 7.56
CA ALA A 78 -18.22 -10.57 7.02
C ALA A 78 -19.38 -9.78 6.37
N GLY A 79 -19.85 -8.71 7.03
CA GLY A 79 -20.88 -7.83 6.49
C GLY A 79 -20.43 -7.13 5.20
N VAL A 80 -19.22 -6.57 5.19
CA VAL A 80 -18.65 -5.92 4.00
C VAL A 80 -18.46 -6.93 2.85
N CYS A 81 -17.95 -8.13 3.13
CA CYS A 81 -17.80 -9.19 2.13
C CYS A 81 -19.14 -9.60 1.52
N ALA A 82 -20.22 -9.68 2.31
CA ALA A 82 -21.54 -10.02 1.82
C ALA A 82 -22.08 -8.96 0.85
N VAL A 83 -21.91 -7.67 1.18
CA VAL A 83 -22.34 -6.56 0.32
C VAL A 83 -21.49 -6.46 -0.95
N LEU A 84 -20.17 -6.64 -0.83
CA LEU A 84 -19.24 -6.53 -1.96
C LEU A 84 -19.19 -7.77 -2.85
N LEU A 85 -19.89 -8.86 -2.50
CA LEU A 85 -19.88 -10.09 -3.28
C LEU A 85 -20.32 -9.87 -4.74
N ILE A 86 -21.36 -9.06 -4.95
CA ILE A 86 -21.90 -8.75 -6.28
C ILE A 86 -20.91 -7.92 -7.12
N PRO A 87 -20.43 -6.73 -6.68
CA PRO A 87 -19.51 -5.94 -7.50
C PRO A 87 -18.16 -6.63 -7.72
N VAL A 88 -17.66 -7.40 -6.75
CA VAL A 88 -16.42 -8.16 -6.91
C VAL A 88 -16.61 -9.28 -7.94
N ALA A 89 -17.73 -10.00 -7.92
CA ALA A 89 -18.02 -11.01 -8.95
C ALA A 89 -18.09 -10.38 -10.35
N THR A 90 -18.74 -9.22 -10.50
CA THR A 90 -18.77 -8.53 -11.80
C THR A 90 -17.39 -8.09 -12.26
N ALA A 91 -16.54 -7.61 -11.34
CA ALA A 91 -15.16 -7.24 -11.67
C ALA A 91 -14.33 -8.46 -12.07
N CYS A 92 -14.51 -9.61 -11.41
CA CYS A 92 -13.84 -10.85 -11.78
C CYS A 92 -14.18 -11.28 -13.22
N VAL A 93 -15.46 -11.22 -13.60
CA VAL A 93 -15.90 -11.53 -14.97
C VAL A 93 -15.32 -10.54 -15.97
N ALA A 94 -15.32 -9.24 -15.66
CA ALA A 94 -14.74 -8.22 -16.53
C ALA A 94 -13.23 -8.46 -16.76
N ILE A 95 -12.49 -8.82 -15.71
CA ILE A 95 -11.06 -9.13 -15.79
C ILE A 95 -10.81 -10.39 -16.63
N GLU A 96 -11.64 -11.42 -16.49
CA GLU A 96 -11.51 -12.67 -17.25
C GLU A 96 -11.77 -12.48 -18.75
N ILE A 97 -12.65 -11.54 -19.11
CA ILE A 97 -12.90 -11.14 -20.50
C ILE A 97 -11.73 -10.33 -21.07
N ASP A 98 -11.16 -9.40 -20.31
CA ASP A 98 -10.07 -8.52 -20.76
C ASP A 98 -8.73 -9.28 -20.89
N THR A 99 -8.43 -10.15 -19.93
CA THR A 99 -7.24 -11.00 -19.96
C THR A 99 -7.59 -12.41 -19.48
N PRO A 100 -7.49 -13.45 -20.33
CA PRO A 100 -7.84 -14.81 -19.93
C PRO A 100 -6.92 -15.27 -18.79
N GLY A 101 -7.50 -15.60 -17.64
CA GLY A 101 -6.74 -16.07 -16.49
C GLY A 101 -7.39 -15.80 -15.14
N LYS A 102 -6.62 -16.04 -14.06
CA LYS A 102 -7.12 -15.92 -12.68
C LYS A 102 -7.34 -14.44 -12.30
N PRO A 103 -8.57 -14.01 -11.96
CA PRO A 103 -8.85 -12.59 -11.66
C PRO A 103 -8.20 -12.09 -10.36
N PHE A 104 -7.76 -12.99 -9.47
CA PHE A 104 -7.07 -12.64 -8.23
C PHE A 104 -5.55 -12.78 -8.36
N PHE A 105 -4.83 -11.78 -7.84
CA PHE A 105 -3.39 -11.81 -7.62
C PHE A 105 -3.09 -12.04 -6.14
N ARG A 106 -2.16 -12.95 -5.85
CA ARG A 106 -1.74 -13.33 -4.50
C ARG A 106 -0.37 -12.73 -4.19
N GLN A 107 -0.30 -11.89 -3.17
CA GLN A 107 0.94 -11.26 -2.72
C GLN A 107 1.33 -11.72 -1.33
N GLU A 108 2.57 -12.20 -1.15
CA GLU A 108 3.10 -12.57 0.16
C GLU A 108 3.62 -11.33 0.92
N ARG A 109 3.23 -11.22 2.18
CA ARG A 109 3.66 -10.18 3.12
C ARG A 109 3.91 -10.77 4.50
N ILE A 110 4.80 -10.16 5.27
CA ILE A 110 5.05 -10.55 6.66
C ILE A 110 3.94 -9.96 7.53
N GLY A 111 3.21 -10.83 8.23
CA GLY A 111 2.13 -10.47 9.13
C GLY A 111 2.54 -10.45 10.60
N LYS A 112 1.56 -10.62 11.49
CA LYS A 112 1.76 -10.57 12.94
C LYS A 112 2.77 -11.65 13.40
N ASN A 113 3.71 -11.25 14.25
CA ASN A 113 4.77 -12.11 14.78
C ASN A 113 5.67 -12.74 13.70
N GLY A 114 5.87 -12.06 12.57
CA GLY A 114 6.76 -12.55 11.51
C GLY A 114 6.17 -13.68 10.66
N LYS A 115 4.90 -14.04 10.85
CA LYS A 115 4.25 -15.11 10.08
C LYS A 115 3.86 -14.61 8.69
N PRO A 116 4.20 -15.31 7.60
CA PRO A 116 3.78 -14.91 6.26
C PRO A 116 2.25 -14.95 6.13
N ILE A 117 1.70 -13.93 5.49
CA ILE A 117 0.28 -13.79 5.14
C ILE A 117 0.16 -13.53 3.64
N TYR A 118 -0.87 -14.13 3.03
CA TYR A 118 -1.20 -13.89 1.64
C TYR A 118 -2.32 -12.86 1.55
N ILE A 119 -2.08 -11.82 0.76
CA ILE A 119 -3.07 -10.79 0.42
C ILE A 119 -3.61 -11.09 -0.97
N PHE A 120 -4.92 -11.20 -1.07
CA PHE A 120 -5.64 -11.33 -2.33
C PHE A 120 -6.14 -9.96 -2.78
N LYS A 121 -5.81 -9.58 -4.01
CA LYS A 121 -6.30 -8.36 -4.67
C LYS A 121 -6.77 -8.69 -6.08
N LEU A 122 -7.66 -7.87 -6.61
CA LEU A 122 -8.03 -7.95 -8.03
C LEU A 122 -6.81 -7.65 -8.90
N ARG A 123 -6.68 -8.41 -9.97
CA ARG A 123 -5.61 -8.26 -10.94
C ARG A 123 -5.84 -7.01 -11.79
N THR A 124 -4.82 -6.15 -11.88
CA THR A 124 -4.83 -4.95 -12.73
C THR A 124 -3.72 -4.96 -13.79
N MET A 125 -2.81 -5.93 -13.72
CA MET A 125 -1.70 -6.10 -14.66
C MET A 125 -1.79 -7.47 -15.33
N VAL A 126 -1.15 -7.60 -16.50
CA VAL A 126 -1.04 -8.86 -17.24
C VAL A 126 -0.49 -9.97 -16.34
N SER A 127 -0.93 -11.21 -16.56
CA SER A 127 -0.52 -12.40 -15.77
C SER A 127 0.97 -12.51 -15.53
N ASP A 128 1.75 -12.21 -16.57
CA ASP A 128 3.17 -12.53 -16.63
C ASP A 128 4.03 -11.35 -16.17
N ALA A 129 3.41 -10.20 -15.85
CA ALA A 129 4.14 -8.97 -15.53
C ALA A 129 5.01 -9.08 -14.27
N HIS A 130 4.68 -10.01 -13.36
CA HIS A 130 5.50 -10.24 -12.15
C HIS A 130 6.68 -11.19 -12.39
N GLU A 131 6.57 -12.09 -13.37
CA GLU A 131 7.60 -13.06 -13.71
C GLU A 131 8.58 -12.50 -14.75
N HIS A 132 8.09 -11.64 -15.65
CA HIS A 132 8.83 -11.05 -16.76
C HIS A 132 8.62 -9.53 -16.85
N PRO A 133 9.04 -8.75 -15.83
CA PRO A 133 8.87 -7.30 -15.83
C PRO A 133 9.61 -6.61 -16.99
N GLU A 134 10.73 -7.17 -17.45
CA GLU A 134 11.54 -6.65 -18.55
C GLU A 134 10.74 -6.48 -19.84
N LYS A 135 9.79 -7.37 -20.11
CA LYS A 135 8.96 -7.35 -21.32
C LYS A 135 8.04 -6.12 -21.40
N TYR A 136 7.67 -5.55 -20.25
CA TYR A 136 6.69 -4.45 -20.16
C TYR A 136 7.31 -3.13 -19.73
N MET A 137 8.61 -3.12 -19.42
CA MET A 137 9.35 -1.92 -18.99
C MET A 137 10.12 -1.24 -20.13
N THR A 138 10.30 -1.90 -21.27
CA THR A 138 10.92 -1.30 -22.46
C THR A 138 9.91 -0.43 -23.20
N SER A 139 10.21 0.86 -23.34
CA SER A 139 9.56 1.73 -24.30
C SER A 139 10.13 1.43 -25.68
N GLU A 140 9.33 0.82 -26.56
CA GLU A 140 9.59 0.79 -28.01
C GLU A 140 9.65 2.21 -28.60
#